data_AF-A0A251VTI6-F1
#
_entry.id   AF-A0A251VTI6-F1
#
_cell.length_a   1.000
_cell.length_b   1.000
_cell.length_c   1.000
_cell.angle_alpha   90.00
_cell.angle_beta   90.00
_cell.angle_gamma   90.00
#
_symmetry.space_group_name_H-M   'P 1'
#
loop_
_entity.id
_entity.type
_entity.pdbx_description
1 polymer ?
#
loop_
_entity_poly.entity_id
_entity_poly.type
_entity_poly.pdbx_seq_one_letter_code
_entity_poly.pdbx_strand_id
1 'polypeptide(L)'
;MPPDRETSSVIHDTSVIMGRNEERDMVIGDICNKDIGKHENGEVRVYGIWGMGGLGKTTLAQLVYNHETVDQYFDLKCWVYVSENFQVKEIMKKLLNQ
;
A
#
# COMPACT_ATOMS: atom_id res chain seq x y z
N MET A 1 -14.75 11.39 -13.57
CA MET A 1 -13.99 10.15 -13.32
C MET A 1 -14.96 8.99 -13.53
N PRO A 2 -14.62 7.89 -14.22
CA PRO A 2 -15.58 6.80 -14.38
C PRO A 2 -15.92 6.19 -13.00
N PRO A 3 -17.18 5.77 -12.79
CA PRO A 3 -17.70 5.36 -11.48
C PRO A 3 -17.01 4.10 -10.90
N ASP A 4 -16.37 3.28 -11.72
CA ASP A 4 -15.87 1.95 -11.34
C ASP A 4 -14.33 1.87 -11.34
N ARG A 5 -13.65 2.80 -10.65
CA ARG A 5 -12.18 2.80 -10.51
C ARG A 5 -11.73 2.28 -9.13
N GLU A 6 -12.29 1.15 -8.71
CA GLU A 6 -11.84 0.48 -7.48
C GLU A 6 -10.43 -0.10 -7.66
N THR A 7 -9.67 -0.19 -6.57
CA THR A 7 -8.32 -0.80 -6.57
C THR A 7 -8.25 -1.93 -5.56
N SER A 8 -7.78 -3.10 -5.99
CA SER A 8 -7.50 -4.25 -5.11
C SER A 8 -6.02 -4.39 -4.82
N SER A 9 -5.66 -5.19 -3.81
CA SER A 9 -4.27 -5.59 -3.55
C SER A 9 -3.77 -6.67 -4.52
N VAL A 10 -4.66 -7.36 -5.23
CA VAL A 10 -4.33 -8.51 -6.07
C VAL A 10 -3.58 -8.08 -7.33
N ILE A 11 -2.43 -8.70 -7.55
CA ILE A 11 -1.72 -8.68 -8.84
C ILE A 11 -2.18 -9.94 -9.59
N HIS A 12 -2.81 -9.78 -10.75
CA HIS A 12 -3.24 -10.94 -11.54
C HIS A 12 -2.01 -11.66 -12.12
N ASP A 13 -1.99 -12.99 -12.06
CA ASP A 13 -0.87 -13.84 -12.51
C ASP A 13 -0.50 -13.64 -13.99
N THR A 14 -1.39 -13.07 -14.80
CA THR A 14 -1.14 -12.73 -16.20
C THR A 14 -0.39 -11.40 -16.38
N SER A 15 -0.17 -10.63 -15.32
CA SER A 15 0.49 -9.32 -15.36
C SER A 15 1.96 -9.43 -14.96
N VAL A 16 2.86 -9.19 -15.91
CA VAL A 16 4.30 -9.05 -15.64
C VAL A 16 4.61 -7.57 -15.44
N ILE A 17 4.97 -7.19 -14.23
CA ILE A 17 5.40 -5.82 -13.90
C ILE A 17 6.94 -5.78 -13.95
N MET A 18 7.50 -4.88 -14.76
CA MET A 18 8.95 -4.73 -14.94
C MET A 18 9.41 -3.31 -14.62
N GLY A 19 10.69 -3.16 -14.27
CA GLY A 19 11.35 -1.86 -14.13
C GLY A 19 11.00 -1.08 -12.87
N ARG A 20 10.43 -1.74 -11.85
CA ARG A 20 10.05 -1.12 -10.56
C ARG A 20 10.79 -1.69 -9.35
N ASN A 21 11.81 -2.50 -9.59
CA ASN A 21 12.50 -3.22 -8.52
C ASN A 21 13.21 -2.24 -7.58
N GLU A 22 13.91 -1.25 -8.13
CA GLU A 22 14.64 -0.26 -7.33
C GLU A 22 13.70 0.56 -6.44
N GLU A 23 12.60 1.11 -6.98
CA GLU A 23 11.66 1.88 -6.17
C GLU A 23 10.93 0.99 -5.15
N ARG A 24 10.60 -0.26 -5.51
CA ARG A 24 9.98 -1.21 -4.59
C ARG A 24 10.92 -1.49 -3.41
N ASP A 25 12.17 -1.80 -3.69
CA ASP A 25 13.15 -2.19 -2.67
C ASP A 25 13.49 -1.01 -1.75
N MET A 26 13.54 0.21 -2.31
CA MET A 26 13.68 1.43 -1.52
C MET A 26 12.51 1.60 -0.53
N VAL A 27 11.26 1.48 -1.01
CA VAL A 27 10.08 1.63 -0.14
C VAL A 27 10.04 0.53 0.93
N ILE A 28 10.36 -0.72 0.58
CA ILE A 28 10.44 -1.83 1.56
C ILE A 28 11.50 -1.53 2.61
N GLY A 29 12.67 -1.04 2.19
CA GLY A 29 13.75 -0.65 3.08
C GLY A 29 13.32 0.41 4.11
N ASP A 30 12.47 1.34 3.72
CA ASP A 30 11.97 2.40 4.61
C ASP A 30 10.86 1.92 5.56
N ILE A 31 9.90 1.12 5.07
CA ILE A 31 8.73 0.69 5.89
C ILE A 31 9.06 -0.49 6.81
N CYS A 32 10.02 -1.33 6.44
CA CYS A 32 10.49 -2.47 7.23
C CYS A 32 11.73 -2.14 8.09
N ASN A 33 12.00 -0.86 8.32
CA ASN A 33 13.10 -0.43 9.15
C ASN A 33 12.70 -0.27 10.63
N LYS A 34 13.29 -1.09 11.49
CA LYS A 34 13.05 -1.04 12.95
C LYS A 34 13.72 0.14 13.64
N ASP A 35 14.72 0.76 13.00
CA ASP A 35 15.53 1.83 13.59
C ASP A 35 15.05 3.23 13.19
N ILE A 36 14.44 3.38 12.01
CA ILE A 36 13.71 4.59 11.65
C ILE A 36 12.57 4.74 12.66
N GLY A 37 12.34 5.93 13.23
CA GLY A 37 11.17 6.25 14.06
C GLY A 37 11.00 5.48 15.37
N LYS A 38 12.09 5.04 16.02
CA LYS A 38 12.07 4.59 17.43
C LYS A 38 11.72 5.78 18.33
N HIS A 39 10.43 6.05 18.47
CA HIS A 39 9.89 6.94 19.49
C HIS A 39 9.16 6.10 20.52
N GLU A 40 9.44 6.34 21.80
CA GLU A 40 9.00 5.54 22.95
C GLU A 40 7.46 5.51 23.14
N ASN A 41 6.70 6.21 22.29
CA ASN A 41 5.32 6.62 22.58
C ASN A 41 4.25 6.12 21.58
N GLY A 42 4.55 5.15 20.71
CA GLY A 42 3.51 4.52 19.85
C GLY A 42 2.99 5.39 18.70
N GLU A 43 3.85 6.22 18.10
CA GLU A 43 3.49 7.06 16.95
C GLU A 43 3.22 6.26 15.67
N VAL A 44 2.21 6.68 14.92
CA VAL A 44 1.84 6.10 13.61
C VAL A 44 2.70 6.73 12.51
N ARG A 45 3.33 5.88 11.68
CA ARG A 45 4.11 6.32 10.52
C ARG A 45 3.25 6.32 9.25
N VAL A 46 3.42 7.34 8.43
CA VAL A 46 2.69 7.52 7.17
C VAL A 46 3.67 7.69 6.02
N TYR A 47 3.53 6.86 4.99
CA TYR A 47 4.34 6.92 3.78
C TYR A 47 3.44 7.21 2.57
N GLY A 48 3.80 8.21 1.76
CA GLY A 48 3.01 8.64 0.61
C GLY A 48 3.70 8.35 -0.71
N ILE A 49 3.00 7.68 -1.63
CA ILE A 49 3.44 7.53 -3.04
C ILE A 49 2.63 8.54 -3.87
N TRP A 50 3.29 9.61 -4.33
CA TRP A 50 2.65 10.68 -5.11
C TRP A 50 3.22 10.81 -6.53
N GLY A 51 2.52 11.58 -7.38
CA GLY A 51 2.92 11.83 -8.76
C GLY A 51 1.74 11.93 -9.72
N MET A 52 2.00 12.25 -10.99
CA MET A 52 0.98 12.38 -12.03
C MET A 52 0.12 11.12 -12.21
N GLY A 53 -1.07 11.31 -12.78
CA GLY A 53 -1.94 10.21 -13.20
C GLY A 53 -1.25 9.28 -14.21
N GLY A 54 -1.55 7.99 -14.17
CA GLY A 54 -0.98 7.01 -15.12
C GLY A 54 0.42 6.51 -14.79
N LEU A 55 1.13 7.09 -13.82
CA LEU A 55 2.49 6.66 -13.45
C LEU A 55 2.59 5.32 -12.70
N GLY A 56 1.50 4.59 -12.50
CA GLY A 56 1.56 3.28 -11.83
C GLY A 56 1.80 3.33 -10.31
N LYS A 57 1.40 4.40 -9.62
CA LYS A 57 1.56 4.54 -8.15
C LYS A 57 0.93 3.38 -7.38
N THR A 58 -0.31 3.04 -7.72
CA THR A 58 -1.03 1.91 -7.13
C THR A 58 -0.32 0.59 -7.44
N THR A 59 0.25 0.44 -8.63
CA THR A 59 1.04 -0.72 -9.02
C THR A 59 2.29 -0.89 -8.15
N LEU A 60 3.01 0.21 -7.88
CA LEU A 60 4.15 0.17 -6.96
C LEU A 60 3.71 -0.21 -5.53
N ALA A 61 2.60 0.37 -5.04
CA ALA A 61 2.04 -0.01 -3.74
C ALA A 61 1.64 -1.49 -3.68
N GLN A 62 1.08 -2.06 -4.75
CA GLN A 62 0.76 -3.49 -4.83
C GLN A 62 2.04 -4.35 -4.81
N LEU A 63 3.10 -3.96 -5.52
CA LEU A 63 4.38 -4.68 -5.50
C LEU A 63 5.01 -4.71 -4.11
N VAL A 64 4.94 -3.60 -3.37
CA VAL A 64 5.41 -3.52 -1.99
C VAL A 64 4.51 -4.33 -1.06
N TYR A 65 3.20 -4.14 -1.16
CA TYR A 65 2.22 -4.80 -0.29
C TYR A 65 2.32 -6.32 -0.37
N ASN A 66 2.53 -6.90 -1.55
CA ASN A 66 2.60 -8.35 -1.75
C ASN A 66 4.04 -8.92 -1.66
N HIS A 67 5.02 -8.14 -1.20
CA HIS A 67 6.39 -8.63 -1.09
C HIS A 67 6.58 -9.47 0.18
N GLU A 68 7.33 -10.57 0.06
CA GLU A 68 7.59 -11.52 1.15
C GLU A 68 8.19 -10.86 2.41
N THR A 69 9.08 -9.89 2.23
CA THR A 69 9.68 -9.13 3.35
C THR A 69 8.63 -8.36 4.13
N VAL A 70 7.62 -7.82 3.44
CA VAL A 70 6.52 -7.08 4.06
C VAL A 70 5.57 -8.04 4.76
N ASP A 71 5.30 -9.23 4.19
CA ASP A 71 4.57 -10.31 4.88
C ASP A 71 5.26 -10.77 6.18
N GLN A 72 6.59 -10.86 6.18
CA GLN A 72 7.36 -11.31 7.34
C GLN A 72 7.50 -10.23 8.41
N TYR A 73 7.41 -8.95 8.03
CA TYR A 73 7.62 -7.83 8.93
C TYR A 73 6.35 -7.41 9.68
N PHE A 74 5.20 -7.45 9.01
CA PHE A 74 3.91 -7.00 9.58
C PHE A 74 2.99 -8.18 9.88
N ASP A 75 2.56 -8.31 11.13
CA ASP A 75 1.63 -9.37 11.56
C ASP A 75 0.28 -9.31 10.83
N LEU A 76 -0.16 -8.10 10.50
CA LEU A 76 -1.43 -7.82 9.82
C LEU A 76 -1.24 -6.74 8.76
N LYS A 77 -1.92 -6.91 7.63
CA LYS A 77 -1.96 -5.95 6.53
C LYS A 77 -3.37 -5.84 5.99
N CYS A 78 -3.77 -4.63 5.65
CA CYS A 78 -5.06 -4.34 5.05
C CYS A 78 -4.88 -3.45 3.82
N TRP A 79 -5.77 -3.62 2.83
CA TRP A 79 -5.82 -2.80 1.63
C TRP A 79 -7.22 -2.24 1.40
N VAL A 80 -7.38 -0.92 1.40
CA VAL A 80 -8.69 -0.28 1.20
C VAL A 80 -8.64 0.75 0.08
N TYR A 81 -9.57 0.63 -0.86
CA TYR A 81 -9.87 1.68 -1.83
C TYR A 81 -10.80 2.72 -1.21
N VAL A 82 -10.44 4.00 -1.36
CA VAL A 82 -11.23 5.14 -0.91
C VAL A 82 -11.59 6.02 -2.11
N SER A 83 -12.89 6.17 -2.38
CA SER A 83 -13.42 7.05 -3.42
C SER A 83 -13.36 8.53 -3.02
N GLU A 84 -13.50 9.45 -3.98
CA GLU A 84 -13.57 10.89 -3.73
C GLU A 84 -14.67 11.25 -2.72
N ASN A 85 -15.85 10.65 -2.89
CA ASN A 85 -16.93 10.71 -1.92
C ASN A 85 -16.79 9.53 -0.97
N PHE A 86 -16.26 9.75 0.23
CA PHE A 86 -16.10 8.71 1.24
C PHE A 86 -16.82 9.01 2.55
N GLN A 87 -17.11 7.95 3.31
CA GLN A 87 -17.63 8.02 4.67
C GLN A 87 -16.70 7.21 5.57
N VAL A 88 -16.17 7.83 6.63
CA VAL A 88 -15.19 7.21 7.53
C VAL A 88 -15.71 5.88 8.10
N LYS A 89 -16.99 5.83 8.49
CA LYS A 89 -17.62 4.61 9.02
C LYS A 89 -17.58 3.44 8.02
N GLU A 90 -17.74 3.72 6.73
CA GLU A 90 -17.72 2.68 5.69
C GLU A 90 -16.29 2.19 5.42
N ILE A 91 -15.30 3.09 5.47
CA ILE A 91 -13.88 2.71 5.40
C ILE A 91 -13.52 1.78 6.56
N MET A 92 -13.92 2.14 7.79
CA MET A 92 -13.63 1.32 8.98
C MET A 92 -14.27 -0.06 8.90
N LYS A 93 -15.53 -0.16 8.42
CA LYS A 93 -16.17 -1.46 8.18
C LYS A 93 -15.42 -2.29 7.12
N LYS A 94 -14.99 -1.67 6.02
CA LYS A 94 -14.23 -2.35 4.97
C LYS A 94 -12.88 -2.87 5.48
N LEU A 95 -12.24 -2.16 6.40
CA LEU A 95 -10.97 -2.59 7.02
C LEU A 95 -11.17 -3.73 8.03
N LEU A 96 -12.24 -3.68 8.83
CA LEU A 96 -12.53 -4.71 9.84
C LEU A 96 -13.00 -6.05 9.23
N ASN A 97 -13.52 -6.02 8.01
CA ASN A 97 -14.05 -7.20 7.31
C ASN A 97 -13.06 -7.82 6.30
N GLN A 98 -11.76 -7.54 6.42
CA GLN A 98 -10.72 -8.14 5.55
C GLN A 98 -10.25 -9.49 6.06
#